data_AF-A0A430FVB4-F1
#
_entry.id   AF-A0A430FVB4-F1
#
_cell.length_a   1.000
_cell.length_b   1.000
_cell.length_c   1.000
_cell.angle_alpha   90.00
_cell.angle_beta   90.00
_cell.angle_gamma   90.00
#
_symmetry.space_group_name_H-M   'P 1'
#
loop_
_entity.id
_entity.type
_entity.pdbx_description
1 polymer ?
#
loop_
_entity_poly.entity_id
_entity_poly.type
_entity_poly.pdbx_seq_one_letter_code
_entity_poly.pdbx_strand_id
1 'polypeptide(L)'
;MSELSHIASHVQSVASAVAADDPIRESIAQAVRDVKATTPLAASFTNFVTINLVANAQLASGGTAAMSFLADDVIATSAISGADYVNVGTLLPFYREALDRIAHAFHESGHKWVLDPVAAGIGTERTAILTAFRDVPPTVIRGNASEIIALDAMWGLADAADDDAAVTRPAGVESVDEVDSALDAAVRLARHMASHRADGTAAVAVSGAVDLVTDGRDVYRLPGGSALMTKITGAGCSLGGVTATYLAVADPMTAALAASLLYNRAGEAAEARAEGPGSFQTHLLDALWTTTPEQVAGSPIDRTSVR
;
A
#
# COMPACT_ATOMS: atom_id res chain seq x y z
N MET A 1 2.73 -6.48 51.32
CA MET A 1 3.28 -5.39 50.48
C MET A 1 4.45 -5.99 49.74
N SER A 2 4.52 -5.81 48.41
CA SER A 2 5.23 -6.68 47.43
C SER A 2 4.35 -7.88 47.08
N GLU A 3 3.99 -8.22 45.83
CA GLU A 3 4.65 -7.98 44.54
C GLU A 3 3.62 -8.35 43.45
N LEU A 4 3.24 -7.42 42.57
CA LEU A 4 2.51 -7.72 41.32
C LEU A 4 3.02 -6.74 40.26
N SER A 5 4.17 -7.09 39.69
CA SER A 5 4.77 -6.47 38.51
C SER A 5 5.06 -7.61 37.55
N HIS A 6 4.21 -7.81 36.54
CA HIS A 6 4.39 -8.64 35.33
C HIS A 6 3.05 -8.56 34.56
N ILE A 7 2.94 -8.23 33.27
CA ILE A 7 3.85 -8.18 32.12
C ILE A 7 3.31 -7.14 31.15
N ALA A 8 4.14 -6.18 30.74
CA ALA A 8 3.98 -5.45 29.48
C ALA A 8 5.26 -5.72 28.69
N SER A 9 5.26 -6.75 27.84
CA SER A 9 6.35 -6.97 26.89
C SER A 9 5.93 -6.45 25.53
N HIS A 10 5.89 -5.13 25.39
CA HIS A 10 5.80 -4.49 24.08
C HIS A 10 7.22 -4.31 23.53
N VAL A 11 7.44 -4.92 22.36
CA VAL A 11 8.53 -4.75 21.39
C VAL A 11 9.70 -3.86 21.84
N GLN A 12 10.77 -4.48 22.36
CA GLN A 12 12.11 -3.89 22.47
C GLN A 12 12.98 -4.41 21.32
N SER A 13 12.66 -4.07 20.08
CA SER A 13 13.64 -4.08 18.99
C SER A 13 13.94 -2.64 18.63
N VAL A 14 15.22 -2.27 18.74
CA VAL A 14 15.70 -0.93 18.42
C VAL A 14 15.69 -0.78 16.90
N ALA A 15 14.96 0.22 16.39
CA ALA A 15 15.01 0.56 14.98
C ALA A 15 16.45 0.88 14.57
N SER A 16 16.93 0.25 13.50
CA SER A 16 18.26 0.48 12.97
C SER A 16 18.20 0.90 11.52
N ALA A 17 19.00 1.91 11.16
CA ALA A 17 19.17 2.30 9.77
C ALA A 17 19.66 1.12 8.94
N VAL A 18 18.97 0.84 7.83
CA VAL A 18 19.36 -0.20 6.88
C VAL A 18 20.70 0.17 6.27
N ALA A 19 21.69 -0.72 6.37
CA ALA A 19 23.04 -0.48 5.87
C ALA A 19 23.06 -0.27 4.34
N ALA A 20 24.09 0.43 3.83
CA ALA A 20 24.20 0.73 2.40
C ALA A 20 24.39 -0.53 1.52
N ASP A 21 24.92 -1.60 2.11
CA ASP A 21 25.16 -2.91 1.50
C ASP A 21 24.07 -3.94 1.82
N ASP A 22 22.97 -3.54 2.47
CA ASP A 22 21.84 -4.44 2.74
C ASP A 22 21.21 -4.89 1.40
N PRO A 23 20.99 -6.21 1.18
CA PRO A 23 20.40 -6.74 -0.05
C PRO A 23 19.04 -6.14 -0.44
N ILE A 24 18.29 -5.60 0.52
CA ILE A 24 17.00 -4.96 0.23
C ILE A 24 17.18 -3.72 -0.66
N ARG A 25 18.30 -2.99 -0.54
CA ARG A 25 18.57 -1.80 -1.36
C ARG A 25 18.79 -2.18 -2.82
N GLU A 26 19.50 -3.27 -3.08
CA GLU A 26 19.68 -3.77 -4.44
C GLU A 26 18.36 -4.30 -5.01
N SER A 27 17.54 -4.97 -4.19
CA SER A 27 16.21 -5.44 -4.60
C SER A 27 15.30 -4.25 -5.00
N ILE A 28 15.32 -3.17 -4.22
CA ILE A 28 14.61 -1.92 -4.53
C ILE A 28 15.12 -1.32 -5.85
N ALA A 29 16.43 -1.17 -6.00
CA ALA A 29 17.02 -0.61 -7.23
C ALA A 29 16.67 -1.45 -8.45
N GLN A 30 16.72 -2.77 -8.31
CA GLN A 30 16.41 -3.72 -9.38
C GLN A 30 14.94 -3.63 -9.79
N ALA A 31 14.01 -3.51 -8.83
CA ALA A 31 12.59 -3.33 -9.15
C ALA A 31 12.33 -2.05 -9.98
N VAL A 32 12.99 -0.93 -9.66
CA VAL A 32 12.87 0.32 -10.45
C VAL A 32 13.41 0.13 -11.88
N ARG A 33 14.52 -0.61 -12.02
CA ARG A 33 15.09 -0.94 -13.34
C ARG A 33 14.16 -1.84 -14.14
N ASP A 34 13.62 -2.88 -13.51
CA ASP A 34 12.76 -3.86 -14.16
C ASP A 34 11.46 -3.24 -14.64
N VAL A 35 10.80 -2.39 -13.83
CA VAL A 35 9.62 -1.63 -14.27
C VAL A 35 9.93 -0.84 -15.54
N LYS A 36 11.03 -0.07 -15.56
CA LYS A 36 11.42 0.74 -16.73
C LYS A 36 11.82 -0.12 -17.93
N ALA A 37 12.41 -1.28 -17.71
CA ALA A 37 12.91 -2.17 -18.78
C ALA A 37 11.80 -3.03 -19.40
N THR A 38 10.83 -3.50 -18.61
CA THR A 38 9.78 -4.41 -19.08
C THR A 38 8.44 -3.73 -19.30
N THR A 39 8.27 -2.50 -18.82
CA THR A 39 7.04 -1.69 -18.93
C THR A 39 5.79 -2.50 -18.57
N PRO A 40 5.75 -3.11 -17.36
CA PRO A 40 4.75 -4.11 -17.02
C PRO A 40 3.34 -3.52 -17.02
N LEU A 41 2.36 -4.31 -17.45
CA LEU A 41 0.96 -3.97 -17.33
C LEU A 41 0.48 -4.20 -15.90
N ALA A 42 -0.06 -3.14 -15.28
CA ALA A 42 -0.80 -3.22 -14.03
C ALA A 42 -2.22 -2.69 -14.22
N ALA A 43 -3.19 -3.58 -14.42
CA ALA A 43 -4.57 -3.19 -14.66
C ALA A 43 -5.20 -2.64 -13.38
N SER A 44 -6.07 -1.64 -13.50
CA SER A 44 -6.67 -0.94 -12.37
C SER A 44 -8.20 -0.99 -12.42
N PHE A 45 -8.80 -1.54 -11.37
CA PHE A 45 -10.17 -1.25 -10.96
C PHE A 45 -10.09 -0.13 -9.92
N THR A 46 -10.43 1.11 -10.26
CA THR A 46 -10.27 2.25 -9.36
C THR A 46 -11.44 3.22 -9.38
N ASN A 47 -11.42 4.22 -8.50
CA ASN A 47 -12.50 5.18 -8.34
C ASN A 47 -12.50 6.23 -9.47
N PHE A 48 -13.68 6.78 -9.76
CA PHE A 48 -13.86 7.75 -10.86
C PHE A 48 -13.20 9.10 -10.60
N VAL A 49 -12.90 9.43 -9.34
CA VAL A 49 -12.29 10.72 -8.96
C VAL A 49 -10.81 10.74 -9.34
N THR A 50 -10.12 9.61 -9.22
CA THR A 50 -8.65 9.56 -9.34
C THR A 50 -8.16 8.77 -10.54
N ILE A 51 -9.04 8.20 -11.37
CA ILE A 51 -8.70 7.31 -12.49
C ILE A 51 -7.60 7.87 -13.40
N ASN A 52 -7.66 9.17 -13.75
CA ASN A 52 -6.66 9.81 -14.60
C ASN A 52 -5.29 9.93 -13.92
N LEU A 53 -5.26 10.29 -12.63
CA LEU A 53 -4.01 10.42 -11.89
C LEU A 53 -3.36 9.05 -11.64
N VAL A 54 -4.16 8.02 -11.34
CA VAL A 54 -3.68 6.64 -11.23
C VAL A 54 -3.05 6.21 -12.56
N ALA A 55 -3.73 6.43 -13.70
CA ALA A 55 -3.20 6.15 -15.03
C ALA A 55 -1.83 6.79 -15.26
N ASN A 56 -1.77 8.11 -15.05
CA ASN A 56 -0.59 8.89 -15.35
C ASN A 56 0.56 8.57 -14.41
N ALA A 57 0.30 8.23 -13.15
CA ALA A 57 1.35 7.82 -12.23
C ALA A 57 1.93 6.44 -12.59
N GLN A 58 1.08 5.47 -12.98
CA GLN A 58 1.55 4.17 -13.46
C GLN A 58 2.43 4.33 -14.70
N LEU A 59 2.00 5.15 -15.67
CA LEU A 59 2.79 5.48 -16.86
C LEU A 59 4.09 6.21 -16.51
N ALA A 60 4.02 7.23 -15.64
CA ALA A 60 5.18 8.01 -15.21
C ALA A 60 6.20 7.16 -14.43
N SER A 61 5.75 6.16 -13.67
CA SER A 61 6.63 5.22 -12.99
C SER A 61 7.35 4.24 -13.92
N GLY A 62 6.96 4.19 -15.20
CA GLY A 62 7.55 3.34 -16.24
C GLY A 62 6.73 2.11 -16.64
N GLY A 63 5.52 1.94 -16.08
CA GLY A 63 4.62 0.83 -16.42
C GLY A 63 3.63 1.13 -17.55
N THR A 64 2.71 0.19 -17.76
CA THR A 64 1.52 0.35 -18.62
C THR A 64 0.26 0.37 -17.76
N ALA A 65 -0.68 1.26 -18.07
CA ALA A 65 -1.95 1.38 -17.36
C ALA A 65 -3.13 0.93 -18.25
N ALA A 66 -4.04 0.14 -17.68
CA ALA A 66 -5.32 -0.23 -18.29
C ALA A 66 -6.41 -0.23 -17.23
N MET A 67 -7.56 0.41 -17.52
CA MET A 67 -8.61 0.61 -16.52
C MET A 67 -9.89 -0.07 -16.98
N SER A 68 -10.41 -0.97 -16.16
CA SER A 68 -11.66 -1.65 -16.43
C SER A 68 -12.54 -1.74 -15.18
N PHE A 69 -13.84 -1.72 -15.41
CA PHE A 69 -14.89 -1.85 -14.40
C PHE A 69 -15.73 -3.11 -14.61
N LEU A 70 -15.46 -3.86 -15.68
CA LEU A 70 -16.15 -5.09 -16.01
C LEU A 70 -15.36 -6.25 -15.41
N ALA A 71 -16.00 -7.06 -14.57
CA ALA A 71 -15.34 -8.19 -13.91
C ALA A 71 -14.70 -9.14 -14.93
N ASP A 72 -15.38 -9.42 -16.04
CA ASP A 72 -14.87 -10.33 -17.07
C ASP A 72 -13.61 -9.79 -17.75
N ASP A 73 -13.53 -8.47 -17.98
CA ASP A 73 -12.36 -7.82 -18.56
C ASP A 73 -11.18 -7.82 -17.57
N VAL A 74 -11.45 -7.53 -16.29
CA VAL A 74 -10.42 -7.55 -15.23
C VAL A 74 -9.85 -8.96 -15.09
N ILE A 75 -10.72 -9.97 -15.02
CA ILE A 75 -10.32 -11.37 -14.94
C ILE A 75 -9.55 -11.79 -16.20
N ALA A 76 -10.01 -11.45 -17.40
CA ALA A 76 -9.30 -11.79 -18.63
C ALA A 76 -7.93 -11.09 -18.74
N THR A 77 -7.84 -9.83 -18.30
CA THR A 77 -6.60 -9.05 -18.34
C THR A 77 -5.57 -9.56 -17.32
N SER A 78 -6.01 -10.17 -16.21
CA SER A 78 -5.10 -10.78 -15.22
C SER A 78 -4.18 -11.87 -15.79
N ALA A 79 -4.57 -12.51 -16.90
CA ALA A 79 -3.73 -13.49 -17.57
C ALA A 79 -2.50 -12.88 -18.30
N ILE A 80 -2.51 -11.56 -18.51
CA ILE A 80 -1.43 -10.82 -19.21
C ILE A 80 -0.84 -9.66 -18.40
N SER A 81 -1.50 -9.19 -17.34
CA SER A 81 -0.93 -8.25 -16.38
C SER A 81 -0.02 -8.98 -15.38
N GLY A 82 1.00 -8.30 -14.87
CA GLY A 82 1.87 -8.89 -13.85
C GLY A 82 1.31 -8.76 -12.44
N ALA A 83 0.44 -7.78 -12.23
CA ALA A 83 -0.36 -7.59 -11.02
C ALA A 83 -1.50 -6.60 -11.30
N ASP A 84 -2.55 -6.61 -10.47
CA ASP A 84 -3.68 -5.69 -10.60
C ASP A 84 -3.84 -4.76 -9.38
N TYR A 85 -4.44 -3.61 -9.59
CA TYR A 85 -4.79 -2.65 -8.54
C TYR A 85 -6.31 -2.58 -8.37
N VAL A 86 -6.78 -2.80 -7.14
CA VAL A 86 -8.20 -2.70 -6.77
C VAL A 86 -8.38 -1.64 -5.70
N ASN A 87 -9.14 -0.61 -6.01
CA ASN A 87 -9.49 0.48 -5.10
C ASN A 87 -11.01 0.55 -4.92
N VAL A 88 -11.45 0.56 -3.66
CA VAL A 88 -12.88 0.55 -3.28
C VAL A 88 -13.43 1.95 -2.96
N GLY A 89 -12.77 2.99 -3.48
CA GLY A 89 -13.26 4.37 -3.47
C GLY A 89 -14.43 4.57 -4.43
N THR A 90 -15.36 5.47 -4.07
CA THR A 90 -16.57 5.83 -4.85
C THR A 90 -17.26 4.66 -5.57
N LEU A 91 -17.43 3.52 -4.89
CA LEU A 91 -18.11 2.36 -5.46
C LEU A 91 -19.60 2.65 -5.73
N LEU A 92 -20.07 2.14 -6.85
CA LEU A 92 -21.49 2.02 -7.14
C LEU A 92 -22.02 0.68 -6.58
N PRO A 93 -23.29 0.59 -6.13
CA PRO A 93 -23.82 -0.58 -5.43
C PRO A 93 -23.67 -1.91 -6.18
N PHE A 94 -23.65 -1.89 -7.52
CA PHE A 94 -23.56 -3.09 -8.36
C PHE A 94 -22.16 -3.70 -8.43
N TYR A 95 -21.13 -3.06 -7.87
CA TYR A 95 -19.77 -3.61 -7.89
C TYR A 95 -19.50 -4.68 -6.82
N ARG A 96 -20.41 -4.89 -5.86
CA ARG A 96 -20.26 -5.93 -4.84
C ARG A 96 -19.98 -7.30 -5.45
N GLU A 97 -20.86 -7.74 -6.35
CA GLU A 97 -20.72 -9.04 -7.02
C GLU A 97 -19.50 -9.08 -7.96
N ALA A 98 -19.18 -7.96 -8.61
CA ALA A 98 -18.02 -7.87 -9.49
C ALA A 98 -16.70 -8.05 -8.74
N LEU A 99 -16.54 -7.34 -7.61
CA LEU A 99 -15.33 -7.36 -6.80
C LEU A 99 -15.11 -8.70 -6.10
N ASP A 100 -16.19 -9.33 -5.63
CA ASP A 100 -16.15 -10.69 -5.08
C ASP A 100 -15.64 -11.69 -6.14
N ARG A 101 -16.22 -11.66 -7.34
CA ARG A 101 -15.78 -12.49 -8.47
C ARG A 101 -14.32 -12.26 -8.86
N ILE A 102 -13.88 -11.00 -8.90
CA ILE A 102 -12.49 -10.64 -9.22
C ILE A 102 -11.53 -11.21 -8.16
N ALA A 103 -11.81 -11.00 -6.87
CA ALA A 103 -10.94 -11.45 -5.79
C ALA A 103 -10.81 -12.99 -5.76
N HIS A 104 -11.91 -13.71 -5.95
CA HIS A 104 -11.90 -15.17 -6.08
C HIS A 104 -11.09 -15.64 -7.29
N ALA A 105 -11.29 -15.04 -8.47
CA ALA A 105 -10.53 -15.40 -9.67
C ALA A 105 -9.02 -15.13 -9.51
N PHE A 106 -8.63 -14.03 -8.85
CA PHE A 106 -7.23 -13.75 -8.54
C PHE A 106 -6.65 -14.76 -7.58
N HIS A 107 -7.39 -15.12 -6.53
CA HIS A 107 -6.95 -16.13 -5.57
C HIS A 107 -6.76 -17.50 -6.22
N GLU A 108 -7.73 -17.97 -7.02
CA GLU A 108 -7.69 -19.27 -7.71
C GLU A 108 -6.54 -19.38 -8.72
N SER A 109 -6.21 -18.28 -9.41
CA SER A 109 -5.12 -18.21 -10.39
C SER A 109 -3.75 -17.90 -9.77
N GLY A 110 -3.71 -17.52 -8.48
CA GLY A 110 -2.51 -17.00 -7.83
C GLY A 110 -2.09 -15.60 -8.32
N HIS A 111 -2.97 -14.88 -9.02
CA HIS A 111 -2.70 -13.54 -9.53
C HIS A 111 -2.36 -12.57 -8.39
N LYS A 112 -1.36 -11.73 -8.63
CA LYS A 112 -0.92 -10.74 -7.65
C LYS A 112 -1.79 -9.50 -7.75
N TRP A 113 -2.20 -8.95 -6.61
CA TRP A 113 -2.98 -7.72 -6.62
C TRP A 113 -2.81 -6.89 -5.36
N VAL A 114 -2.99 -5.58 -5.53
CA VAL A 114 -2.93 -4.55 -4.50
C VAL A 114 -4.34 -4.09 -4.15
N LEU A 115 -4.69 -4.12 -2.86
CA LEU A 115 -5.91 -3.54 -2.35
C LEU A 115 -5.64 -2.15 -1.75
N ASP A 116 -6.43 -1.17 -2.18
CA ASP A 116 -6.56 0.13 -1.51
C ASP A 116 -7.97 0.23 -0.90
N PRO A 117 -8.11 0.03 0.43
CA PRO A 117 -9.37 -0.08 1.12
C PRO A 117 -9.99 1.30 1.43
N VAL A 118 -9.92 2.24 0.48
CA VAL A 118 -10.34 3.64 0.65
C VAL A 118 -11.64 3.76 1.42
N ALA A 119 -11.61 4.58 2.48
CA ALA A 119 -12.76 4.82 3.36
C ALA A 119 -13.31 3.56 4.05
N ALA A 120 -12.45 2.57 4.32
CA ALA A 120 -12.75 1.49 5.26
C ALA A 120 -13.27 2.08 6.59
N GLY A 121 -14.26 1.42 7.18
CA GLY A 121 -14.99 1.88 8.36
C GLY A 121 -16.25 2.69 8.05
N ILE A 122 -16.51 3.02 6.77
CA ILE A 122 -17.70 3.80 6.37
C ILE A 122 -18.64 2.96 5.51
N GLY A 123 -19.90 2.83 5.95
CA GLY A 123 -21.01 2.28 5.16
C GLY A 123 -21.07 0.75 5.12
N THR A 124 -22.30 0.23 5.12
CA THR A 124 -22.59 -1.21 5.16
C THR A 124 -22.09 -1.96 3.92
N GLU A 125 -22.29 -1.37 2.73
CA GLU A 125 -21.90 -2.01 1.47
C GLU A 125 -20.39 -2.21 1.35
N ARG A 126 -19.61 -1.17 1.63
CA ARG A 126 -18.15 -1.22 1.62
C ARG A 126 -17.60 -2.21 2.64
N THR A 127 -18.15 -2.19 3.84
CA THR A 127 -17.76 -3.12 4.91
C THR A 127 -17.89 -4.56 4.44
N ALA A 128 -19.02 -4.90 3.83
CA ALA A 128 -19.26 -6.27 3.38
C ALA A 128 -18.42 -6.66 2.16
N ILE A 129 -18.07 -5.73 1.26
CA ILE A 129 -17.09 -5.97 0.17
C ILE A 129 -15.71 -6.27 0.75
N LEU A 130 -15.22 -5.41 1.65
CA LEU A 130 -13.90 -5.58 2.27
C LEU A 130 -13.81 -6.83 3.14
N THR A 131 -14.91 -7.20 3.82
CA THR A 131 -14.99 -8.43 4.62
C THR A 131 -14.88 -9.67 3.74
N ALA A 132 -15.46 -9.66 2.53
CA ALA A 132 -15.37 -10.80 1.60
C ALA A 132 -13.93 -11.11 1.17
N PHE A 133 -13.05 -10.11 1.13
CA PHE A 133 -11.63 -10.32 0.79
C PHE A 133 -10.84 -11.03 1.88
N ARG A 134 -11.38 -11.20 3.10
CA ARG A 134 -10.67 -11.84 4.21
C ARG A 134 -10.16 -13.23 3.86
N ASP A 135 -10.99 -14.05 3.22
CA ASP A 135 -10.68 -15.45 2.94
C ASP A 135 -9.99 -15.64 1.58
N VAL A 136 -9.96 -14.59 0.75
CA VAL A 136 -9.24 -14.51 -0.53
C VAL A 136 -8.40 -13.22 -0.60
N PRO A 137 -7.42 -13.06 0.32
CA PRO A 137 -6.81 -11.76 0.54
C PRO A 137 -5.91 -11.29 -0.61
N PRO A 138 -5.69 -9.95 -0.71
CA PRO A 138 -4.74 -9.36 -1.62
C PRO A 138 -3.29 -9.75 -1.32
N THR A 139 -2.40 -9.41 -2.25
CA THR A 139 -0.95 -9.62 -2.10
C THR A 139 -0.30 -8.49 -1.33
N VAL A 140 -0.75 -7.27 -1.60
CA VAL A 140 -0.34 -6.06 -0.87
C VAL A 140 -1.59 -5.29 -0.47
N ILE A 141 -1.64 -4.80 0.77
CA ILE A 141 -2.63 -3.80 1.20
C ILE A 141 -1.90 -2.47 1.34
N ARG A 142 -2.49 -1.40 0.82
CA ARG A 142 -2.00 -0.04 1.05
C ARG A 142 -3.16 0.82 1.54
N GLY A 143 -2.95 1.57 2.61
CA GLY A 143 -3.93 2.52 3.13
C GLY A 143 -3.32 3.53 4.09
N ASN A 144 -4.10 4.49 4.58
CA ASN A 144 -3.69 5.27 5.74
C ASN A 144 -3.92 4.49 7.05
N ALA A 145 -3.42 5.01 8.18
CA ALA A 145 -3.53 4.35 9.47
C ALA A 145 -4.99 3.95 9.84
N SER A 146 -5.93 4.88 9.68
CA SER A 146 -7.34 4.63 10.02
C SER A 146 -7.98 3.53 9.16
N GLU A 147 -7.61 3.44 7.89
CA GLU A 147 -8.13 2.42 6.97
C GLU A 147 -7.57 1.03 7.28
N ILE A 148 -6.28 0.94 7.62
CA ILE A 148 -5.63 -0.32 8.01
C ILE A 148 -6.21 -0.85 9.33
N ILE A 149 -6.38 0.02 10.33
CA ILE A 149 -7.01 -0.35 11.61
C ILE A 149 -8.46 -0.82 11.38
N ALA A 150 -9.22 -0.10 10.56
CA ALA A 150 -10.59 -0.47 10.26
C ALA A 150 -10.67 -1.82 9.52
N LEU A 151 -9.76 -2.10 8.58
CA LEU A 151 -9.73 -3.36 7.84
C LEU A 151 -9.36 -4.55 8.74
N ASP A 152 -8.37 -4.40 9.62
CA ASP A 152 -7.98 -5.40 10.62
C ASP A 152 -9.17 -5.76 11.54
N ALA A 153 -9.90 -4.75 12.00
CA ALA A 153 -11.11 -4.94 12.80
C ALA A 153 -12.24 -5.64 12.01
N MET A 154 -12.46 -5.26 10.74
CA MET A 154 -13.44 -5.92 9.86
C MET A 154 -13.12 -7.39 9.64
N TRP A 155 -11.84 -7.75 9.57
CA TRP A 155 -11.40 -9.14 9.41
C TRP A 155 -11.35 -9.91 10.74
N GLY A 156 -11.64 -9.25 11.86
CA GLY A 156 -11.68 -9.84 13.19
C GLY A 156 -10.35 -10.48 13.58
N LEU A 157 -9.24 -9.83 13.22
CA LEU A 157 -7.90 -10.36 13.48
C LEU A 157 -7.34 -9.94 14.85
N ALA A 158 -7.86 -8.86 15.44
CA ALA A 158 -7.50 -8.45 16.79
C ALA A 158 -8.14 -9.39 17.83
N ASP A 159 -7.41 -9.69 18.90
CA ASP A 159 -7.97 -10.44 20.03
C ASP A 159 -8.94 -9.53 20.83
N ALA A 160 -9.98 -10.12 21.43
CA ALA A 160 -10.97 -9.39 22.24
C ALA A 160 -10.39 -8.66 23.47
N ALA A 161 -9.09 -8.80 23.74
CA ALA A 161 -8.37 -8.09 24.80
C ALA A 161 -7.83 -6.71 24.36
N ASP A 162 -7.81 -6.42 23.06
CA ASP A 162 -7.32 -5.15 22.47
C ASP A 162 -8.45 -4.15 22.14
N ASP A 163 -9.72 -4.49 22.46
CA ASP A 163 -10.93 -3.77 22.05
C ASP A 163 -11.12 -2.37 22.69
N ASP A 164 -10.31 -1.97 23.68
CA ASP A 164 -10.45 -0.67 24.36
C ASP A 164 -10.02 0.53 23.51
N ALA A 165 -9.39 0.32 22.34
CA ALA A 165 -8.90 1.40 21.47
C ALA A 165 -9.83 1.76 20.30
N ALA A 166 -10.87 0.96 20.02
CA ALA A 166 -11.69 1.11 18.81
C ALA A 166 -12.86 2.10 19.01
N VAL A 167 -12.56 3.39 19.17
CA VAL A 167 -13.57 4.46 19.04
C VAL A 167 -13.25 5.33 17.83
N THR A 168 -14.06 5.14 16.79
CA THR A 168 -14.26 5.95 15.58
C THR A 168 -13.70 7.38 15.65
N ARG A 169 -12.66 7.66 14.87
CA ARG A 169 -12.31 9.01 14.42
C ARG A 169 -12.45 9.08 12.90
N PRO A 170 -13.29 9.98 12.35
CA PRO A 170 -13.33 10.24 10.92
C PRO A 170 -12.01 10.85 10.43
N ALA A 171 -11.67 10.55 9.19
CA ALA A 171 -10.43 10.91 8.52
C ALA A 171 -10.10 12.42 8.55
N GLY A 172 -8.81 12.70 8.80
CA GLY A 172 -8.15 13.94 8.43
C GLY A 172 -7.56 14.73 9.59
N VAL A 173 -6.35 14.38 10.04
CA VAL A 173 -5.18 15.26 10.26
C VAL A 173 -3.97 14.34 10.51
N GLU A 174 -3.13 14.14 9.50
CA GLU A 174 -2.03 13.17 9.52
C GLU A 174 -0.89 13.65 10.44
N SER A 175 -0.65 12.93 11.56
CA SER A 175 0.54 13.08 12.41
C SER A 175 1.33 11.78 12.49
N VAL A 176 2.59 11.85 12.91
CA VAL A 176 3.46 10.66 13.12
C VAL A 176 2.84 9.69 14.13
N ASP A 177 2.11 10.21 15.12
CA ASP A 177 1.39 9.41 16.12
C ASP A 177 0.32 8.49 15.50
N GLU A 178 -0.16 8.79 14.28
CA GLU A 178 -1.19 7.97 13.61
C GLU A 178 -0.61 6.72 12.96
N VAL A 179 0.56 6.76 12.32
CA VAL A 179 1.12 5.57 11.64
C VAL A 179 1.50 4.48 12.64
N ASP A 180 2.09 4.86 13.77
CA ASP A 180 2.46 3.92 14.84
C ASP A 180 1.24 3.23 15.44
N SER A 181 0.09 3.91 15.50
CA SER A 181 -1.17 3.32 15.98
C SER A 181 -1.68 2.17 15.09
N ALA A 182 -1.24 2.12 13.82
CA ALA A 182 -1.64 1.07 12.88
C ALA A 182 -0.63 -0.09 12.80
N LEU A 183 0.48 -0.05 13.56
CA LEU A 183 1.54 -1.06 13.47
C LEU A 183 1.03 -2.48 13.72
N ASP A 184 0.33 -2.70 14.83
CA ASP A 184 -0.14 -4.05 15.20
C ASP A 184 -1.18 -4.58 14.20
N ALA A 185 -2.09 -3.71 13.74
CA ALA A 185 -3.05 -4.02 12.69
C ALA A 185 -2.34 -4.40 11.37
N ALA A 186 -1.34 -3.62 10.96
CA ALA A 186 -0.57 -3.90 9.74
C ALA A 186 0.19 -5.24 9.83
N VAL A 187 0.79 -5.55 10.99
CA VAL A 187 1.48 -6.82 11.23
C VAL A 187 0.51 -8.01 11.16
N ARG A 188 -0.66 -7.91 11.80
CA ARG A 188 -1.68 -8.97 11.76
C ARG A 188 -2.23 -9.20 10.37
N LEU A 189 -2.57 -8.12 9.66
CA LEU A 189 -3.02 -8.18 8.26
C LEU A 189 -1.97 -8.86 7.38
N ALA A 190 -0.69 -8.47 7.47
CA ALA A 190 0.37 -9.06 6.67
C ALA A 190 0.55 -10.57 6.96
N ARG A 191 0.52 -10.98 8.23
CA ARG A 191 0.58 -12.40 8.63
C ARG A 191 -0.63 -13.19 8.12
N HIS A 192 -1.82 -12.63 8.20
CA HIS A 192 -3.04 -13.25 7.68
C HIS A 192 -2.98 -13.42 6.16
N MET A 193 -2.61 -12.38 5.42
CA MET A 193 -2.44 -12.47 3.97
C MET A 193 -1.41 -13.52 3.56
N ALA A 194 -0.25 -13.55 4.25
CA ALA A 194 0.81 -14.51 3.98
C ALA A 194 0.37 -15.96 4.21
N SER A 195 -0.47 -16.24 5.20
CA SER A 195 -0.95 -17.60 5.49
C SER A 195 -1.92 -18.15 4.44
N HIS A 196 -2.51 -17.29 3.61
CA HIS A 196 -3.43 -17.65 2.52
C HIS A 196 -2.73 -17.78 1.16
N ARG A 197 -1.41 -17.55 1.10
CA ARG A 197 -0.62 -17.61 -0.14
C ARG A 197 0.36 -18.76 -0.10
N ALA A 198 0.51 -19.45 -1.24
CA ALA A 198 1.41 -20.60 -1.36
C ALA A 198 2.89 -20.25 -1.16
N ASP A 199 3.29 -19.03 -1.51
CA ASP A 199 4.65 -18.51 -1.33
C ASP A 199 4.92 -17.96 0.08
N GLY A 200 3.88 -17.81 0.91
CA GLY A 200 3.99 -17.27 2.26
C GLY A 200 4.41 -15.79 2.31
N THR A 201 4.23 -15.04 1.23
CA THR A 201 4.64 -13.63 1.11
C THR A 201 3.46 -12.69 0.99
N ALA A 202 3.50 -11.57 1.70
CA ALA A 202 2.54 -10.49 1.63
C ALA A 202 3.17 -9.21 2.20
N ALA A 203 2.59 -8.04 1.92
CA ALA A 203 3.01 -6.80 2.55
C ALA A 203 1.83 -5.87 2.84
N VAL A 204 1.98 -5.05 3.89
CA VAL A 204 1.07 -3.96 4.22
C VAL A 204 1.86 -2.66 4.26
N ALA A 205 1.39 -1.65 3.53
CA ALA A 205 1.96 -0.30 3.51
C ALA A 205 0.98 0.70 4.13
N VAL A 206 1.39 1.36 5.19
CA VAL A 206 0.66 2.42 5.88
C VAL A 206 1.28 3.76 5.53
N SER A 207 0.53 4.61 4.84
CA SER A 207 1.03 5.94 4.48
C SER A 207 0.85 6.97 5.58
N GLY A 208 1.81 7.90 5.69
CA GLY A 208 1.74 9.07 6.57
C GLY A 208 2.94 9.99 6.37
N ALA A 209 3.27 10.81 7.37
CA ALA A 209 4.47 11.66 7.32
C ALA A 209 5.79 10.84 7.28
N VAL A 210 5.74 9.64 7.87
CA VAL A 210 6.76 8.59 7.72
C VAL A 210 5.99 7.31 7.42
N ASP A 211 6.14 6.78 6.22
CA ASP A 211 5.43 5.56 5.84
C ASP A 211 5.96 4.36 6.64
N LEU A 212 5.10 3.36 6.83
CA LEU A 212 5.41 2.07 7.41
C LEU A 212 5.14 0.97 6.40
N VAL A 213 6.08 0.05 6.19
CA VAL A 213 5.86 -1.17 5.37
C VAL A 213 6.23 -2.40 6.18
N THR A 214 5.39 -3.44 6.18
CA THR A 214 5.65 -4.68 6.91
C THR A 214 5.14 -5.94 6.19
N ASP A 215 5.85 -7.05 6.33
CA ASP A 215 5.43 -8.41 5.95
C ASP A 215 4.93 -9.21 7.18
N GLY A 216 4.79 -8.53 8.33
CA GLY A 216 4.45 -9.13 9.62
C GLY A 216 5.63 -9.74 10.37
N ARG A 217 6.85 -9.68 9.83
CA ARG A 217 8.10 -10.09 10.49
C ARG A 217 9.07 -8.94 10.62
N ASP A 218 9.17 -8.09 9.61
CA ASP A 218 9.98 -6.89 9.61
C ASP A 218 9.10 -5.68 9.35
N VAL A 219 9.47 -4.56 9.98
CA VAL A 219 8.82 -3.26 9.85
C VAL A 219 9.86 -2.28 9.35
N TYR A 220 9.55 -1.63 8.24
CA TYR A 220 10.37 -0.60 7.62
C TYR A 220 9.71 0.76 7.78
N ARG A 221 10.48 1.78 8.12
CA ARG A 221 10.04 3.18 8.18
C ARG A 221 10.73 4.01 7.12
N LEU A 222 9.94 4.77 6.38
CA LEU A 222 10.36 5.45 5.16
C LEU A 222 10.06 6.95 5.26
N PRO A 223 10.97 7.78 5.82
CA PRO A 223 10.76 9.21 5.87
C PRO A 223 10.90 9.85 4.47
N GLY A 224 10.09 10.87 4.23
CA GLY A 224 10.15 11.70 3.02
C GLY A 224 8.75 12.07 2.52
N GLY A 225 8.68 12.41 1.23
CA GLY A 225 7.43 12.85 0.61
C GLY A 225 7.20 14.34 0.79
N SER A 226 5.94 14.76 0.63
CA SER A 226 5.57 16.17 0.72
C SER A 226 4.17 16.33 1.30
N ALA A 227 4.00 17.31 2.20
CA ALA A 227 2.69 17.69 2.71
C ALA A 227 1.73 18.16 1.59
N LEU A 228 2.24 18.61 0.44
CA LEU A 228 1.42 18.98 -0.72
C LEU A 228 0.70 17.79 -1.35
N MET A 229 1.13 16.54 -1.11
CA MET A 229 0.39 15.35 -1.53
C MET A 229 -1.02 15.30 -0.92
N THR A 230 -1.19 15.84 0.28
CA THR A 230 -2.51 15.95 0.96
C THR A 230 -3.42 17.00 0.32
N LYS A 231 -2.89 17.82 -0.61
CA LYS A 231 -3.61 18.92 -1.26
C LYS A 231 -4.02 18.60 -2.70
N ILE A 232 -3.70 17.40 -3.19
CA ILE A 232 -4.14 16.89 -4.49
C ILE A 232 -4.96 15.62 -4.30
N THR A 233 -6.08 15.52 -5.01
CA THR A 233 -6.91 14.31 -4.92
C THR A 233 -6.19 13.14 -5.59
N GLY A 234 -6.18 11.98 -4.93
CA GLY A 234 -5.63 10.75 -5.51
C GLY A 234 -4.12 10.57 -5.42
N ALA A 235 -3.36 11.37 -4.67
CA ALA A 235 -1.96 11.06 -4.36
C ALA A 235 -1.83 9.66 -3.74
N GLY A 236 -2.68 9.34 -2.77
CA GLY A 236 -2.78 7.99 -2.19
C GLY A 236 -3.14 6.95 -3.24
N CYS A 237 -4.28 7.09 -3.92
CA CYS A 237 -4.76 6.09 -4.88
C CYS A 237 -3.74 5.83 -6.01
N SER A 238 -3.08 6.87 -6.51
CA SER A 238 -2.05 6.72 -7.55
C SER A 238 -0.83 5.94 -7.09
N LEU A 239 -0.37 6.11 -5.84
CA LEU A 239 0.67 5.26 -5.27
C LEU A 239 0.20 3.80 -5.10
N GLY A 240 -1.10 3.55 -4.87
CA GLY A 240 -1.66 2.19 -4.93
C GLY A 240 -1.49 1.56 -6.32
N GLY A 241 -1.81 2.29 -7.39
CA GLY A 241 -1.59 1.84 -8.77
C GLY A 241 -0.10 1.62 -9.10
N VAL A 242 0.78 2.50 -8.63
CA VAL A 242 2.23 2.34 -8.79
C VAL A 242 2.75 1.14 -8.00
N THR A 243 2.22 0.88 -6.81
CA THR A 243 2.56 -0.34 -6.04
C THR A 243 2.24 -1.60 -6.86
N ALA A 244 1.11 -1.63 -7.58
CA ALA A 244 0.79 -2.75 -8.48
C ALA A 244 1.77 -2.84 -9.65
N THR A 245 2.21 -1.71 -10.22
CA THR A 245 3.26 -1.68 -11.27
C THR A 245 4.55 -2.33 -10.78
N TYR A 246 4.99 -2.05 -9.56
CA TYR A 246 6.18 -2.67 -8.97
C TYR A 246 5.95 -4.14 -8.59
N LEU A 247 4.75 -4.48 -8.11
CA LEU A 247 4.37 -5.85 -7.77
C LEU A 247 4.36 -6.78 -8.99
N ALA A 248 4.18 -6.23 -10.19
CA ALA A 248 4.30 -6.99 -11.42
C ALA A 248 5.69 -7.59 -11.65
N VAL A 249 6.75 -6.97 -11.11
CA VAL A 249 8.15 -7.38 -11.35
C VAL A 249 8.93 -7.77 -10.10
N ALA A 250 8.40 -7.52 -8.90
CA ALA A 250 9.07 -7.79 -7.63
C ALA A 250 8.18 -8.58 -6.64
N ASP A 251 8.80 -9.03 -5.54
CA ASP A 251 8.06 -9.60 -4.40
C ASP A 251 7.27 -8.51 -3.65
N PRO A 252 6.28 -8.88 -2.81
CA PRO A 252 5.36 -7.93 -2.19
C PRO A 252 6.03 -6.86 -1.32
N MET A 253 7.06 -7.24 -0.56
CA MET A 253 7.79 -6.32 0.32
C MET A 253 8.61 -5.34 -0.52
N THR A 254 9.41 -5.84 -1.46
CA THR A 254 10.21 -4.98 -2.35
C THR A 254 9.32 -4.04 -3.16
N ALA A 255 8.18 -4.51 -3.65
CA ALA A 255 7.24 -3.69 -4.42
C ALA A 255 6.67 -2.53 -3.59
N ALA A 256 6.21 -2.80 -2.37
CA ALA A 256 5.70 -1.79 -1.45
C ALA A 256 6.78 -0.76 -1.07
N LEU A 257 7.99 -1.22 -0.74
CA LEU A 257 9.12 -0.35 -0.42
C LEU A 257 9.51 0.54 -1.60
N ALA A 258 9.71 -0.04 -2.79
CA ALA A 258 10.16 0.69 -3.97
C ALA A 258 9.13 1.74 -4.41
N ALA A 259 7.84 1.41 -4.38
CA ALA A 259 6.77 2.34 -4.73
C ALA A 259 6.67 3.52 -3.73
N SER A 260 6.67 3.24 -2.42
CA SER A 260 6.64 4.28 -1.38
C SER A 260 7.87 5.17 -1.45
N LEU A 261 9.07 4.60 -1.58
CA LEU A 261 10.31 5.38 -1.67
C LEU A 261 10.38 6.23 -2.95
N LEU A 262 9.90 5.71 -4.08
CA LEU A 262 9.76 6.47 -5.31
C LEU A 262 8.87 7.69 -5.09
N TYR A 263 7.70 7.51 -4.46
CA TYR A 263 6.80 8.61 -4.15
C TYR A 263 7.43 9.61 -3.19
N ASN A 264 8.15 9.14 -2.16
CA ASN A 264 8.79 10.01 -1.19
C ASN A 264 9.83 10.93 -1.86
N ARG A 265 10.70 10.37 -2.70
CA ARG A 265 11.70 11.15 -3.44
C ARG A 265 11.08 12.04 -4.51
N ALA A 266 10.07 11.55 -5.22
CA ALA A 266 9.36 12.31 -6.23
C ALA A 266 8.59 13.49 -5.62
N GLY A 267 7.99 13.30 -4.44
CA GLY A 267 7.30 14.33 -3.67
C GLY A 267 8.21 15.48 -3.27
N GLU A 268 9.38 15.16 -2.72
CA GLU A 268 10.39 16.16 -2.33
C GLU A 268 10.87 16.96 -3.56
N ALA A 269 11.16 16.27 -4.66
CA ALA A 269 11.59 16.90 -5.90
C ALA A 269 10.50 17.80 -6.51
N ALA A 270 9.24 17.39 -6.40
CA ALA A 270 8.10 18.17 -6.87
C ALA A 270 7.86 19.42 -6.00
N GLU A 271 7.90 19.27 -4.68
CA GLU A 271 7.72 20.38 -3.72
C GLU A 271 8.76 21.48 -3.92
N ALA A 272 10.03 21.11 -4.16
CA ALA A 272 11.11 22.07 -4.40
C ALA A 272 10.87 23.00 -5.60
N ARG A 273 9.93 22.65 -6.50
CA ARG A 273 9.59 23.39 -7.72
C ARG A 273 8.17 23.93 -7.73
N ALA A 274 7.32 23.48 -6.81
CA ALA A 274 5.90 23.79 -6.81
C ALA A 274 5.63 25.18 -6.25
N GLU A 275 4.71 25.90 -6.89
CA GLU A 275 4.14 27.16 -6.40
C GLU A 275 2.82 26.93 -5.64
N GLY A 276 2.26 25.72 -5.75
CA GLY A 276 1.02 25.30 -5.09
C GLY A 276 0.57 23.92 -5.58
N PRO A 277 -0.61 23.43 -5.14
CA PRO A 277 -1.05 22.06 -5.40
C PRO A 277 -1.17 21.71 -6.90
N GLY A 278 -1.59 22.66 -7.73
CA GLY A 278 -1.71 22.44 -9.18
C GLY A 278 -0.36 22.18 -9.86
N SER A 279 0.65 23.03 -9.62
CA SER A 279 2.00 22.81 -10.16
C SER A 279 2.71 21.64 -9.48
N PHE A 280 2.42 21.38 -8.21
CA PHE A 280 2.90 20.19 -7.50
C PHE A 280 2.48 18.90 -8.20
N GLN A 281 1.20 18.73 -8.57
CA GLN A 281 0.74 17.50 -9.24
C GLN A 281 1.49 17.26 -10.55
N THR A 282 1.70 18.31 -11.35
CA THR A 282 2.46 18.22 -12.60
C THR A 282 3.91 17.81 -12.32
N HIS A 283 4.58 18.48 -11.38
CA HIS A 283 5.96 18.16 -11.03
C HIS A 283 6.12 16.80 -10.37
N LEU A 284 5.11 16.30 -9.67
CA LEU A 284 5.10 14.95 -9.11
C LEU A 284 5.16 13.91 -10.24
N LEU A 285 4.34 14.05 -11.29
CA LEU A 285 4.39 13.14 -12.44
C LEU A 285 5.75 13.20 -13.16
N ASP A 286 6.31 14.40 -13.36
CA ASP A 286 7.66 14.55 -13.92
C ASP A 286 8.73 13.87 -13.03
N ALA A 287 8.59 13.99 -11.72
CA ALA A 287 9.53 13.44 -10.74
C ALA A 287 9.44 11.91 -10.64
N LEU A 288 8.23 11.32 -10.73
CA LEU A 288 8.04 9.87 -10.82
C LEU A 288 8.81 9.28 -12.01
N TRP A 289 8.83 9.99 -13.14
CA TRP A 289 9.57 9.58 -14.33
C TRP A 289 11.09 9.70 -14.16
N THR A 290 11.54 10.84 -13.64
CA THR A 290 12.96 11.21 -13.62
C THR A 290 13.74 10.62 -12.45
N THR A 291 13.08 10.20 -11.36
CA THR A 291 13.76 9.60 -10.22
C THR A 291 14.48 8.30 -10.63
N THR A 292 15.75 8.18 -10.24
CA THR A 292 16.61 7.05 -10.62
C THR A 292 16.55 5.90 -9.61
N PRO A 293 16.87 4.66 -10.01
CA PRO A 293 16.98 3.53 -9.09
C PRO A 293 17.87 3.81 -7.87
N GLU A 294 18.98 4.52 -8.08
CA GLU A 294 19.95 4.86 -7.03
C GLU A 294 19.37 5.89 -6.04
N GLN A 295 18.54 6.83 -6.51
CA GLN A 295 17.84 7.77 -5.64
C GLN A 295 16.79 7.06 -4.78
N VAL A 296 16.05 6.10 -5.36
CA VAL A 296 15.07 5.30 -4.60
C VAL A 296 15.78 4.42 -3.58
N ALA A 297 16.76 3.61 -4.01
CA ALA A 297 17.48 2.68 -3.15
C ALA A 297 18.41 3.35 -2.13
N GLY A 298 18.87 4.56 -2.40
CA GLY A 298 19.68 5.38 -1.50
C GLY A 298 18.89 6.12 -0.42
N SER A 299 17.56 5.94 -0.39
CA SER A 299 16.69 6.56 0.59
C SER A 299 17.05 6.18 2.04
N PRO A 300 16.79 7.07 3.02
CA PRO A 300 16.80 6.69 4.43
C PRO A 300 15.70 5.64 4.69
N ILE A 301 16.06 4.56 5.37
CA ILE A 301 15.18 3.45 5.71
C ILE A 301 15.61 2.95 7.08
N ASP A 302 14.69 2.91 8.03
CA ASP A 302 14.90 2.25 9.33
C ASP A 302 14.15 0.92 9.36
N ARG A 303 14.78 -0.13 9.88
CA ARG A 303 14.19 -1.47 10.02
C ARG A 303 14.12 -1.89 11.47
N THR A 304 13.01 -2.52 11.82
CA THR A 304 12.74 -3.14 13.12
C THR A 304 12.15 -4.52 12.90
N SER A 305 12.73 -5.57 13.48
CA SER A 305 12.13 -6.91 13.43
C SER A 305 11.08 -7.09 14.53
N VAL A 306 9.94 -7.67 14.17
CA VAL A 306 8.80 -7.98 15.02
C VAL A 306 8.78 -9.50 15.24
N ARG A 307 8.80 -9.91 16.51
CA ARG A 307 8.75 -11.33 16.88
C ARG A 307 7.33 -11.89 16.80
#